data_AF-A0A8H6BRP5-F1
#
_entry.id   AF-A0A8H6BRP5-F1
#
_cell.length_a   1.000
_cell.length_b   1.000
_cell.length_c   1.000
_cell.angle_alpha   90.00
_cell.angle_beta   90.00
_cell.angle_gamma   90.00
#
_symmetry.space_group_name_H-M   'P 1'
#
loop_
_entity.id
_entity.type
_entity.pdbx_description
1 polymer ?
#
loop_
_entity_poly.entity_id
_entity_poly.type
_entity_poly.pdbx_seq_one_letter_code
_entity_poly.pdbx_strand_id
1 'polypeptide(L)'
;MSEPSKEELLARIAQLELENEQLKQQNGKKSQHEQFNKIDDNFSLDEYKRYGRQMIVPQFGSLESQIKLKNSKVLVVGAGGLGSPALLYLSSAGIGKIGIIDPDTVDTSNLHRQVIHNTEMVGEFKCISAQNYINKLNPHVVVEVYPTALNNDNAFGIVSQYDLVLDCTDHPAVSSMGN
;
A
#
# COMPACT_ATOMS: atom_id res chain seq x y z
N MET A 1 8.97 50.52 42.24
CA MET A 1 7.71 49.85 41.87
C MET A 1 7.18 49.20 43.13
N SER A 2 5.97 49.56 43.57
CA SER A 2 5.31 48.95 44.73
C SER A 2 5.00 47.49 44.42
N GLU A 3 5.17 46.60 45.41
CA GLU A 3 4.73 45.22 45.27
C GLU A 3 3.21 45.18 45.08
N PRO A 4 2.71 44.35 44.15
CA PRO A 4 1.29 44.23 43.91
C PRO A 4 0.57 43.71 45.16
N SER A 5 -0.60 44.26 45.43
CA SER A 5 -1.41 43.85 46.59
C SER A 5 -1.92 42.43 46.41
N LYS A 6 -2.24 41.75 47.52
CA LYS A 6 -2.84 40.40 47.50
C LYS A 6 -4.11 40.35 46.64
N GLU A 7 -4.90 41.42 46.62
CA GLU A 7 -6.12 41.53 45.81
C GLU A 7 -5.81 41.62 44.32
N GLU A 8 -4.77 42.37 43.93
CA GLU A 8 -4.31 42.46 42.54
C GLU A 8 -3.79 41.12 42.02
N LEU A 9 -3.07 40.38 42.86
CA LEU A 9 -2.59 39.03 42.53
C LEU A 9 -3.75 38.04 42.36
N LEU A 10 -4.76 38.09 43.23
CA LEU A 10 -5.94 37.23 43.13
C LEU A 10 -6.78 37.55 41.88
N ALA A 11 -6.97 38.83 41.56
CA ALA A 11 -7.63 39.26 40.34
C ALA A 11 -6.87 38.79 39.09
N ARG A 12 -5.54 38.82 39.13
CA ARG A 12 -4.70 38.35 38.02
C ARG A 12 -4.78 36.84 37.83
N ILE A 13 -4.81 36.07 38.91
CA ILE A 13 -4.96 34.60 38.86
C ILE A 13 -6.32 34.25 38.24
N ALA A 14 -7.41 34.86 38.70
CA ALA A 14 -8.75 34.60 38.15
C ALA A 14 -8.85 34.95 36.66
N GLN A 15 -8.20 36.04 36.22
CA GLN A 15 -8.13 36.43 34.82
C GLN A 15 -7.35 35.39 33.98
N LEU A 16 -6.21 34.90 34.48
CA LEU A 16 -5.41 33.88 33.81
C LEU A 16 -6.13 32.54 33.74
N GLU A 17 -6.90 32.16 34.76
CA GLU A 17 -7.72 30.94 34.73
C GLU A 17 -8.79 31.00 33.64
N LEU A 18 -9.49 32.14 33.52
CA LEU A 18 -10.49 32.35 32.48
C LEU A 18 -9.88 32.33 31.07
N GLU A 19 -8.72 32.99 30.89
CA GLU A 19 -7.98 32.98 29.62
C GLU A 19 -7.52 31.55 29.26
N ASN A 20 -7.05 30.78 30.25
CA ASN A 20 -6.67 29.38 30.06
C ASN A 20 -7.88 28.50 29.65
N GLU A 21 -9.05 28.70 30.24
CA GLU A 21 -10.27 27.98 29.85
C GLU A 21 -10.71 28.32 28.42
N GLN A 22 -10.65 29.59 28.03
CA GLN A 22 -10.95 30.03 26.68
C GLN A 22 -9.95 29.46 25.66
N LEU A 23 -8.67 29.42 26.00
CA LEU A 23 -7.63 28.81 25.15
C LEU A 23 -7.82 27.30 25.01
N LYS A 24 -8.22 26.58 26.09
CA LYS A 24 -8.58 25.15 26.01
C LYS A 24 -9.77 24.92 25.08
N GLN A 25 -10.78 25.78 25.12
CA GLN A 25 -11.96 25.69 24.23
C GLN A 25 -11.63 26.07 22.78
N GLN A 26 -10.73 27.02 22.54
CA GLN A 26 -10.24 27.36 21.19
C GLN A 26 -9.35 26.26 20.62
N ASN A 27 -8.51 25.62 21.44
CA ASN A 27 -7.68 24.49 21.04
C ASN A 27 -8.51 23.21 20.80
N GLY A 28 -9.63 23.03 21.51
CA GLY A 28 -10.60 21.96 21.23
C GLY A 28 -11.37 22.11 19.90
N LYS A 29 -11.37 23.32 19.28
CA LYS A 29 -11.95 23.57 17.95
C LYS A 29 -10.91 23.72 16.84
N LYS A 30 -9.64 23.92 17.18
CA LYS A 30 -8.50 23.84 16.25
C LYS A 30 -7.84 22.45 16.32
N SER A 31 -8.61 21.41 16.00
CA SER A 31 -8.07 20.06 15.82
C SER A 31 -7.34 19.96 14.48
N GLN A 32 -6.19 20.64 14.38
CA GLN A 32 -5.13 20.27 13.43
C GLN A 32 -4.10 19.36 14.12
N HIS A 33 -4.06 19.32 15.46
CA HIS A 33 -3.13 18.49 16.22
C HIS A 33 -3.63 17.09 16.56
N GLU A 34 -4.94 16.81 16.63
CA GLU A 34 -5.42 15.42 16.81
C GLU A 34 -5.31 14.61 15.51
N GLN A 35 -5.18 15.27 14.36
CA GLN A 35 -4.99 14.59 13.08
C GLN A 35 -3.62 13.88 12.97
N PHE A 36 -2.62 14.32 13.75
CA PHE A 36 -1.28 13.72 13.77
C PHE A 36 -1.14 12.54 14.75
N ASN A 37 -2.15 12.26 15.58
CA ASN A 37 -2.08 11.22 16.62
C ASN A 37 -2.82 9.91 16.28
N LYS A 38 -3.24 9.71 15.03
CA LYS A 38 -3.39 8.35 14.51
C LYS A 38 -2.07 7.92 13.90
N ILE A 39 -1.09 7.58 14.74
CA ILE A 39 -0.20 6.49 14.37
C ILE A 39 -1.15 5.30 14.29
N ASP A 40 -1.47 4.89 13.07
CA ASP A 40 -2.26 3.69 12.84
C ASP A 40 -1.45 2.56 13.51
N ASP A 41 -1.97 1.95 14.58
CA ASP A 41 -1.30 0.91 15.40
C ASP A 41 -0.80 -0.27 14.55
N ASN A 42 -1.21 -0.30 13.28
CA ASN A 42 -0.95 -1.32 12.31
C ASN A 42 0.21 -0.99 11.34
N PHE A 43 1.08 0.00 11.59
CA PHE A 43 2.22 0.29 10.72
C PHE A 43 3.55 0.22 11.48
N SER A 44 4.35 -0.82 11.19
CA SER A 44 5.54 -1.14 11.97
C SER A 44 6.72 -0.20 11.70
N LEU A 45 7.67 -0.14 12.64
CA LEU A 45 8.91 0.61 12.44
C LEU A 45 9.73 0.11 11.24
N ASP A 46 9.64 -1.19 10.92
CA ASP A 46 10.30 -1.75 9.73
C ASP A 46 9.66 -1.21 8.44
N GLU A 47 8.33 -1.15 8.39
CA GLU A 47 7.59 -0.55 7.27
C GLU A 47 7.92 0.94 7.12
N TYR A 48 8.02 1.70 8.22
CA TYR A 48 8.46 3.10 8.19
C TYR A 48 9.84 3.26 7.55
N LYS A 49 10.80 2.41 7.93
CA LYS A 49 12.15 2.44 7.35
C LYS A 49 12.14 2.09 5.87
N ARG A 50 11.35 1.08 5.48
CA ARG A 50 11.24 0.61 4.10
C ARG A 50 10.61 1.63 3.17
N TYR A 51 9.46 2.20 3.56
CA TYR A 51 8.68 3.10 2.71
C TYR A 51 9.00 4.59 2.93
N GLY A 52 9.93 4.93 3.82
CA GLY A 52 10.27 6.31 4.17
C GLY A 52 10.61 7.18 2.96
N ARG A 53 11.31 6.64 1.95
CA ARG A 53 11.72 7.40 0.76
C ARG A 53 10.56 7.78 -0.16
N GLN A 54 9.49 6.99 -0.25
CA GLN A 54 8.32 7.36 -1.05
C GLN A 54 7.39 8.32 -0.30
N MET A 55 7.30 8.20 1.04
CA MET A 55 6.47 9.09 1.88
C MET A 55 6.97 10.55 1.94
N ILE A 56 8.21 10.82 1.55
CA ILE A 56 8.73 12.21 1.48
C ILE A 56 8.43 12.89 0.14
N VAL A 57 7.92 12.15 -0.86
CA VAL A 57 7.61 12.72 -2.17
C VAL A 57 6.37 13.60 -2.06
N PRO A 58 6.44 14.91 -2.34
CA PRO A 58 5.32 15.84 -2.11
C PRO A 58 4.01 15.44 -2.78
N GLN A 59 4.10 14.86 -3.99
CA GLN A 59 2.92 14.42 -4.76
C GLN A 59 2.35 13.08 -4.28
N PHE A 60 3.13 12.27 -3.57
CA PHE A 60 2.68 10.99 -3.02
C PHE A 60 1.87 11.22 -1.74
N GLY A 61 2.35 12.10 -0.87
CA GLY A 61 1.74 12.39 0.42
C GLY A 61 2.45 11.68 1.58
N SER A 62 1.90 11.84 2.78
CA SER A 62 2.51 11.38 4.03
C SER A 62 2.21 9.90 4.31
N LEU A 63 2.39 9.49 5.57
CA LEU A 63 1.99 8.17 6.09
C LEU A 63 0.58 7.74 5.66
N GLU A 64 -0.38 8.67 5.61
CA GLU A 64 -1.76 8.37 5.22
C GLU A 64 -1.84 7.75 3.82
N SER A 65 -1.05 8.24 2.86
CA SER A 65 -0.97 7.69 1.51
C SER A 65 -0.39 6.29 1.49
N GLN A 66 0.62 6.04 2.34
CA GLN A 66 1.21 4.70 2.46
C GLN A 66 0.24 3.70 3.07
N ILE A 67 -0.53 4.12 4.08
CA ILE A 67 -1.59 3.29 4.68
C ILE A 67 -2.66 2.95 3.63
N LYS A 68 -3.01 3.89 2.74
CA LYS A 68 -3.93 3.61 1.62
C LYS A 68 -3.38 2.53 0.69
N LEU A 69 -2.09 2.58 0.34
CA LEU A 69 -1.46 1.49 -0.43
C LEU A 69 -1.48 0.17 0.33
N LYS A 70 -1.11 0.17 1.61
CA LYS A 70 -1.12 -1.02 2.47
C LYS A 70 -2.51 -1.64 2.61
N ASN A 71 -3.58 -0.87 2.50
CA ASN A 71 -4.95 -1.38 2.57
C ASN A 71 -5.52 -1.79 1.20
N SER A 72 -4.81 -1.47 0.11
CA SER A 72 -5.25 -1.78 -1.26
C SER A 72 -4.94 -3.23 -1.67
N LYS A 73 -5.78 -3.74 -2.58
CA LYS A 73 -5.68 -5.08 -3.17
C LYS A 73 -5.63 -4.96 -4.68
N VAL A 74 -4.56 -5.44 -5.29
CA VAL A 74 -4.36 -5.38 -6.74
C VAL A 74 -4.30 -6.80 -7.32
N LEU A 75 -5.08 -7.07 -8.34
CA LEU A 75 -4.98 -8.29 -9.14
C LEU A 75 -4.12 -8.01 -10.37
N VAL A 76 -3.12 -8.85 -10.62
CA VAL A 76 -2.30 -8.81 -11.84
C VAL A 76 -2.57 -10.08 -12.65
N VAL A 77 -3.04 -9.90 -13.88
CA VAL A 77 -3.33 -11.00 -14.81
C VAL A 77 -2.15 -11.14 -15.77
N GLY A 78 -1.34 -12.17 -15.58
CA GLY A 78 -0.07 -12.40 -16.27
C GLY A 78 1.12 -11.94 -15.44
N ALA A 79 2.06 -12.85 -15.21
CA ALA A 79 3.36 -12.65 -14.56
C ALA A 79 4.52 -12.68 -15.59
N GLY A 80 4.19 -12.48 -16.88
CA GLY A 80 5.14 -12.44 -17.99
C GLY A 80 5.92 -11.12 -18.14
N GLY A 81 6.18 -10.71 -19.38
CA GLY A 81 7.05 -9.55 -19.66
C GLY A 81 6.53 -8.20 -19.13
N LEU A 82 5.20 -8.02 -19.10
CA LEU A 82 4.55 -6.83 -18.52
C LEU A 82 4.29 -6.98 -17.03
N GLY A 83 3.84 -8.17 -16.61
CA GLY A 83 3.53 -8.48 -15.23
C GLY A 83 4.75 -8.43 -14.33
N SER A 84 5.90 -8.90 -14.82
CA SER A 84 7.15 -8.94 -14.06
C SER A 84 7.58 -7.58 -13.50
N PRO A 85 7.73 -6.51 -14.30
CA PRO A 85 8.05 -5.19 -13.76
C PRO A 85 6.90 -4.60 -12.92
N ALA A 86 5.64 -4.83 -13.30
CA ALA A 86 4.50 -4.35 -12.52
C ALA A 86 4.48 -4.92 -11.11
N LEU A 87 4.59 -6.24 -10.97
CA LEU A 87 4.65 -6.96 -9.70
C LEU A 87 5.84 -6.51 -8.85
N LEU A 88 7.00 -6.28 -9.46
CA LEU A 88 8.19 -5.78 -8.78
C LEU A 88 7.93 -4.40 -8.13
N TYR A 89 7.32 -3.47 -8.87
CA TYR A 89 7.07 -2.12 -8.34
C TYR A 89 5.87 -2.05 -7.41
N LEU A 90 4.79 -2.78 -7.67
CA LEU A 90 3.63 -2.87 -6.77
C LEU A 90 4.03 -3.45 -5.41
N SER A 91 4.80 -4.52 -5.40
CA SER A 91 5.30 -5.12 -4.16
C SER A 91 6.30 -4.21 -3.45
N SER A 92 7.22 -3.57 -4.18
CA SER A 92 8.18 -2.62 -3.59
C SER A 92 7.49 -1.40 -2.97
N ALA A 93 6.42 -0.91 -3.59
CA ALA A 93 5.65 0.24 -3.13
C ALA A 93 4.80 -0.05 -1.88
N GLY A 94 4.63 -1.33 -1.51
CA GLY A 94 3.89 -1.73 -0.32
C GLY A 94 2.38 -1.82 -0.52
N ILE A 95 1.94 -2.29 -1.70
CA ILE A 95 0.54 -2.73 -1.88
C ILE A 95 0.23 -3.83 -0.86
N GLY A 96 -0.90 -3.73 -0.17
CA GLY A 96 -1.28 -4.66 0.89
C GLY A 96 -1.43 -6.10 0.44
N LYS A 97 -2.21 -6.30 -0.62
CA LYS A 97 -2.46 -7.62 -1.20
C LYS A 97 -2.26 -7.59 -2.70
N ILE A 98 -1.51 -8.57 -3.22
CA ILE A 98 -1.33 -8.78 -4.65
C ILE A 98 -1.86 -10.17 -5.01
N GLY A 99 -2.86 -10.20 -5.88
CA GLY A 99 -3.31 -11.42 -6.57
C GLY A 99 -2.54 -11.60 -7.86
N ILE A 100 -2.09 -12.81 -8.18
CA ILE A 100 -1.35 -13.10 -9.41
C ILE A 100 -2.01 -14.28 -10.12
N ILE A 101 -2.53 -14.04 -11.32
CA ILE A 101 -3.09 -15.08 -12.18
C ILE A 101 -2.12 -15.33 -13.32
N ASP A 102 -1.60 -16.54 -13.44
CA ASP A 102 -0.81 -16.93 -14.61
C ASP A 102 -0.85 -18.46 -14.76
N PRO A 103 -1.34 -19.00 -15.90
CA PRO A 103 -1.37 -20.44 -16.13
C PRO A 103 -0.03 -21.03 -16.56
N ASP A 104 0.94 -20.22 -16.96
CA ASP A 104 2.18 -20.70 -17.54
C ASP A 104 3.24 -21.03 -16.48
N THR A 105 4.22 -21.83 -16.90
CA THR A 105 5.46 -22.07 -16.16
C THR A 105 6.59 -21.17 -16.62
N VAL A 106 7.59 -20.97 -15.76
CA VAL A 106 8.82 -20.24 -16.10
C VAL A 106 9.62 -21.04 -17.14
N ASP A 107 10.10 -20.35 -18.17
CA ASP A 107 10.93 -20.93 -19.24
C ASP A 107 12.21 -20.11 -19.42
N THR A 108 13.33 -20.80 -19.63
CA THR A 108 14.66 -20.18 -19.81
C THR A 108 14.67 -19.13 -20.93
N SER A 109 13.95 -19.37 -22.03
CA SER A 109 13.85 -18.43 -23.16
C SER A 109 13.20 -17.11 -22.78
N ASN A 110 12.45 -17.06 -21.68
CA ASN A 110 11.72 -15.87 -21.24
C ASN A 110 12.46 -15.04 -20.18
N LEU A 111 13.54 -15.57 -19.59
CA LEU A 111 14.26 -14.92 -18.49
C LEU A 111 14.90 -13.56 -18.86
N HIS A 112 15.16 -13.31 -20.15
CA HIS A 112 15.73 -12.04 -20.61
C HIS A 112 14.79 -10.82 -20.42
N ARG A 113 13.48 -11.06 -20.25
CA ARG A 113 12.47 -10.01 -20.07
C ARG A 113 11.57 -10.19 -18.86
N GLN A 114 11.53 -11.38 -18.26
CA GLN A 114 10.71 -11.69 -17.09
C GLN A 114 11.59 -11.70 -15.82
N VAL A 115 12.07 -10.53 -15.43
CA VAL A 115 13.11 -10.34 -14.40
C VAL A 115 12.70 -10.72 -12.97
N ILE A 116 11.42 -10.96 -12.73
CA ILE A 116 10.90 -11.47 -11.45
C ILE A 116 11.17 -12.98 -11.28
N HIS A 117 11.52 -13.66 -12.37
CA HIS A 117 11.88 -15.08 -12.39
C HIS A 117 13.40 -15.25 -12.50
N ASN A 118 13.88 -16.43 -12.14
CA ASN A 118 15.28 -16.81 -12.26
C ASN A 118 15.42 -18.27 -12.69
N THR A 119 16.65 -18.70 -12.97
CA THR A 119 16.96 -20.05 -13.46
C THR A 119 16.53 -21.16 -12.52
N GLU A 120 16.52 -20.92 -11.19
CA GLU A 120 16.11 -21.93 -10.20
C GLU A 120 14.60 -22.23 -10.27
N MET A 121 13.82 -21.28 -10.80
CA MET A 121 12.36 -21.40 -10.90
C MET A 121 11.88 -21.96 -12.24
N VAL A 122 12.77 -22.35 -13.16
CA VAL A 122 12.38 -22.93 -14.46
C VAL A 122 11.53 -24.19 -14.26
N GLY A 123 10.37 -24.25 -14.92
CA GLY A 123 9.38 -25.32 -14.77
C GLY A 123 8.34 -25.10 -13.68
N GLU A 124 8.54 -24.15 -12.76
CA GLU A 124 7.54 -23.76 -11.76
C GLU A 124 6.50 -22.80 -12.36
N PHE A 125 5.27 -22.77 -11.83
CA PHE A 125 4.29 -21.78 -12.27
C PHE A 125 4.82 -20.35 -12.09
N LYS A 126 4.62 -19.50 -13.10
CA LYS A 126 5.08 -18.11 -13.06
C LYS A 126 4.49 -17.36 -11.86
N CYS A 127 3.22 -17.57 -11.54
CA CYS A 127 2.58 -16.93 -10.38
C CYS A 127 3.25 -17.34 -9.05
N ILE A 128 3.62 -18.62 -8.90
CA ILE A 128 4.32 -19.15 -7.71
C ILE A 128 5.76 -18.63 -7.65
N SER A 129 6.46 -18.60 -8.79
CA SER A 129 7.79 -18.00 -8.91
C SER A 129 7.79 -16.52 -8.51
N ALA A 130 6.81 -15.75 -8.98
CA ALA A 130 6.63 -14.35 -8.62
C ALA A 130 6.33 -14.17 -7.13
N GLN A 131 5.47 -14.99 -6.54
CA GLN A 131 5.21 -14.98 -5.09
C GLN A 131 6.49 -15.21 -4.28
N ASN A 132 7.28 -16.22 -4.65
CA ASN A 132 8.56 -16.49 -3.99
C ASN A 132 9.52 -15.30 -4.05
N TYR A 133 9.58 -14.61 -5.19
CA TYR A 133 10.38 -13.39 -5.33
C TYR A 133 9.84 -12.25 -4.45
N ILE A 134 8.54 -11.98 -4.49
CA ILE A 134 7.91 -10.89 -3.74
C ILE A 134 8.09 -11.09 -2.24
N ASN A 135 7.89 -12.31 -1.72
CA ASN A 135 8.05 -12.60 -0.30
C ASN A 135 9.50 -12.35 0.19
N LYS A 136 10.51 -12.57 -0.67
CA LYS A 136 11.91 -12.25 -0.38
C LYS A 136 12.17 -10.74 -0.44
N LEU A 137 11.54 -10.04 -1.39
CA LEU A 137 11.72 -8.60 -1.60
C LEU A 137 11.03 -7.76 -0.51
N ASN A 138 9.76 -8.06 -0.23
CA ASN A 138 8.92 -7.33 0.70
C ASN A 138 7.96 -8.27 1.46
N PRO A 139 8.32 -8.70 2.69
CA PRO A 139 7.50 -9.64 3.46
C PRO A 139 6.21 -9.03 4.03
N HIS A 140 5.98 -7.71 3.85
CA HIS A 140 4.77 -7.03 4.31
C HIS A 140 3.61 -7.13 3.33
N VAL A 141 3.85 -7.67 2.12
CA VAL A 141 2.86 -7.83 1.06
C VAL A 141 2.24 -9.22 1.15
N VAL A 142 0.91 -9.30 1.19
CA VAL A 142 0.20 -10.57 1.09
C VAL A 142 0.08 -10.95 -0.38
N VAL A 143 0.61 -12.11 -0.77
CA VAL A 143 0.53 -12.57 -2.16
C VAL A 143 -0.35 -13.81 -2.26
N GLU A 144 -1.36 -13.74 -3.13
CA GLU A 144 -2.24 -14.86 -3.48
C GLU A 144 -2.05 -15.22 -4.95
N VAL A 145 -1.96 -16.52 -5.25
CA VAL A 145 -1.62 -17.02 -6.58
C VAL A 145 -2.71 -17.91 -7.14
N TYR A 146 -2.95 -17.80 -8.44
CA TYR A 146 -3.90 -18.60 -9.19
C TYR A 146 -3.18 -19.18 -10.41
N PRO A 147 -2.70 -20.45 -10.34
CA PRO A 147 -2.03 -21.13 -11.44
C PRO A 147 -3.05 -21.61 -12.50
N THR A 148 -3.90 -20.70 -12.96
CA THR A 148 -5.03 -20.97 -13.86
C THR A 148 -5.24 -19.79 -14.78
N ALA A 149 -5.80 -20.03 -15.97
CA ALA A 149 -6.27 -18.93 -16.82
C ALA A 149 -7.56 -18.32 -16.26
N LEU A 150 -7.73 -17.00 -16.46
CA LEU A 150 -9.00 -16.34 -16.19
C LEU A 150 -10.02 -16.76 -17.27
N ASN A 151 -11.22 -17.15 -16.85
CA ASN A 151 -12.31 -17.56 -17.72
C ASN A 151 -13.67 -17.12 -17.15
N ASN A 152 -14.75 -17.32 -17.89
CA ASN A 152 -16.08 -16.88 -17.46
C ASN A 152 -16.55 -17.50 -16.14
N ASP A 153 -16.08 -18.70 -15.81
CA ASP A 153 -16.50 -19.43 -14.62
C ASP A 153 -15.80 -18.93 -13.35
N ASN A 154 -14.54 -18.49 -13.46
CA ASN A 154 -13.75 -18.04 -12.31
C ASN A 154 -13.58 -16.51 -12.22
N ALA A 155 -13.81 -15.77 -13.31
CA ALA A 155 -13.46 -14.36 -13.41
C ALA A 155 -14.13 -13.51 -12.33
N PHE A 156 -15.45 -13.62 -12.21
CA PHE A 156 -16.20 -12.81 -11.25
C PHE A 156 -15.75 -13.08 -9.81
N GLY A 157 -15.62 -14.37 -9.43
CA GLY A 157 -15.25 -14.76 -8.07
C GLY A 157 -13.84 -14.32 -7.66
N ILE A 158 -12.91 -14.24 -8.61
CA ILE A 158 -11.55 -13.75 -8.32
C ILE A 158 -11.50 -12.22 -8.37
N VAL A 159 -11.97 -11.61 -9.46
CA VAL A 159 -11.88 -10.16 -9.69
C VAL A 159 -12.59 -9.35 -8.61
N SER A 160 -13.74 -9.82 -8.11
CA SER A 160 -14.51 -9.10 -7.08
C SER A 160 -13.80 -8.93 -5.74
N GLN A 161 -12.64 -9.59 -5.54
CA GLN A 161 -11.88 -9.53 -4.29
C GLN A 161 -10.82 -8.41 -4.28
N TYR A 162 -10.62 -7.71 -5.40
CA TYR A 162 -9.55 -6.74 -5.59
C TYR A 162 -10.11 -5.36 -5.97
N ASP A 163 -9.40 -4.31 -5.55
CA ASP A 163 -9.79 -2.93 -5.80
C ASP A 163 -9.42 -2.46 -7.21
N LEU A 164 -8.37 -3.06 -7.77
CA LEU A 164 -7.83 -2.75 -9.09
C LEU A 164 -7.37 -4.03 -9.80
N VAL A 165 -7.62 -4.11 -11.10
CA VAL A 165 -7.09 -5.16 -11.97
C VAL A 165 -6.10 -4.55 -12.95
N LEU A 166 -4.94 -5.18 -13.08
CA LEU A 166 -3.94 -4.87 -14.07
C LEU A 166 -3.86 -6.04 -15.07
N ASP A 167 -4.30 -5.79 -16.29
CA ASP A 167 -4.13 -6.73 -17.40
C ASP A 167 -2.69 -6.63 -17.92
N CYS A 168 -1.94 -7.70 -17.72
CA CYS A 168 -0.55 -7.87 -18.16
C CYS A 168 -0.42 -9.06 -19.11
N THR A 169 -1.52 -9.49 -19.74
CA THR A 169 -1.49 -10.53 -20.75
C THR A 169 -0.81 -10.01 -22.01
N ASP A 170 0.06 -10.84 -22.60
CA ASP A 170 0.81 -10.52 -23.82
C ASP A 170 0.14 -11.07 -25.08
N HIS A 171 -1.12 -11.47 -24.97
CA HIS A 171 -1.94 -11.92 -26.08
C HIS A 171 -2.84 -10.76 -26.54
N PRO A 172 -2.82 -10.37 -27.83
CA PRO A 172 -3.87 -9.50 -28.33
C PRO A 172 -5.20 -10.21 -28.07
N ALA A 173 -6.15 -9.50 -27.46
CA ALA A 173 -7.48 -10.03 -27.21
C ALA A 173 -7.97 -10.73 -28.49
N VAL A 174 -8.06 -12.06 -28.46
CA VAL A 174 -8.69 -12.79 -29.56
C VAL A 174 -10.14 -12.41 -29.45
N SER A 175 -10.55 -11.44 -30.27
CA SER A 175 -11.91 -10.97 -30.36
C SER A 175 -12.75 -12.11 -30.93
N SER A 176 -13.23 -12.98 -30.05
CA SER A 176 -14.35 -13.90 -30.30
C SER A 176 -15.18 -14.06 -29.04
N MET A 177 -15.60 -12.93 -28.47
CA MET A 177 -16.93 -12.80 -27.88
C MET A 177 -17.77 -11.97 -28.85
N GLY A 178 -18.25 -12.63 -29.90
CA GLY A 178 -19.01 -11.99 -30.98
C GLY A 178 -19.64 -13.05 -31.88
N ASN A 179 -20.84 -13.49 -31.45
CA ASN A 179 -21.83 -14.35 -32.11
C ASN A 179 -21.51 -15.83 -32.30
#